data_AF-A0A0S8BT78-F1
#
_entry.id   AF-A0A0S8BT78-F1
#
_cell.length_a   1.000
_cell.length_b   1.000
_cell.length_c   1.000
_cell.angle_alpha   90.00
_cell.angle_beta   90.00
_cell.angle_gamma   90.00
#
_symmetry.space_group_name_H-M   'P 1'
#
loop_
_entity.id
_entity.type
_entity.pdbx_description
1 polymer ?
#
loop_
_entity_poly.entity_id
_entity_poly.type
_entity_poly.pdbx_seq_one_letter_code
_entity_poly.pdbx_strand_id
1 'polypeptide(L)'
;MHKIMSVFSSFRQGAWLVAVLLAVALAGCQPRVYLMPTPAALRTGEIDPFAGNPLLEKTNRVQVVYATNRLPVGLPNARAYTILPSDILHLGVATLRIGREGSTWEELHKLSTSAKEAERPEIELENLREVIRLGEDDDIDRLTPEAQAAFDRLNAVLAQARDKDVMVYVHGANNNVYRATAQAAQYHHFTGRNSVVVTFAWPSAESLLRYATDVENARLSLPAFARFIELLARHTKAKNINILAYSAGAQVVSPGLALVAERAAGETREAARKRLRLGEVYYAAPDVDFKA
;
A
#
# COMPACT_ATOMS: atom_id res chain seq x y z
N MET A 1 -42.06 21.60 27.22
CA MET A 1 -40.62 21.52 26.88
C MET A 1 -40.15 20.14 26.40
N HIS A 2 -40.87 19.03 26.66
CA HIS A 2 -40.46 17.68 26.20
C HIS A 2 -40.67 17.37 24.71
N LYS A 3 -41.64 18.01 24.02
CA LYS A 3 -41.92 17.73 22.59
C LYS A 3 -40.95 18.38 21.60
N ILE A 4 -40.25 19.44 21.99
CA ILE A 4 -39.34 20.19 21.09
C ILE A 4 -37.97 19.48 20.99
N MET A 5 -37.46 18.89 22.07
CA MET A 5 -36.19 18.14 22.07
C MET A 5 -36.22 16.85 21.21
N SER A 6 -37.40 16.22 21.08
CA SER A 6 -37.58 15.02 20.26
C SER A 6 -37.36 15.30 18.76
N VAL A 7 -37.90 16.41 18.25
CA VAL A 7 -37.83 16.81 16.84
C VAL A 7 -36.41 17.18 16.40
N PHE A 8 -35.62 17.80 17.28
CA PHE A 8 -34.21 18.12 16.99
C PHE A 8 -33.31 16.87 16.92
N SER A 9 -33.63 15.80 17.66
CA SER A 9 -32.86 14.54 17.63
C SER A 9 -33.09 13.75 16.35
N SER A 10 -34.34 13.69 15.87
CA SER A 10 -34.73 13.00 14.64
C SER A 10 -34.25 13.75 13.39
N PHE A 11 -34.14 15.08 13.44
CA PHE A 11 -33.52 15.87 12.36
C PHE A 11 -32.00 15.64 12.26
N ARG A 12 -31.29 15.51 13.40
CA ARG A 12 -29.86 15.14 13.44
C ARG A 12 -29.61 13.71 12.96
N GLN A 13 -30.49 12.77 13.29
CA GLN A 13 -30.40 11.38 12.83
C GLN A 13 -30.68 11.26 11.33
N GLY A 14 -31.67 12.00 10.81
CA GLY A 14 -31.96 12.07 9.38
C GLY A 14 -30.80 12.68 8.57
N ALA A 15 -30.20 13.76 9.09
CA ALA A 15 -29.02 14.38 8.46
C ALA A 15 -27.80 13.45 8.47
N TRP A 16 -27.60 12.66 9.53
CA TRP A 16 -26.54 11.64 9.60
C TRP A 16 -26.77 10.49 8.61
N LEU A 17 -28.01 9.98 8.51
CA LEU A 17 -28.36 8.92 7.56
C LEU A 17 -28.22 9.38 6.11
N VAL A 18 -28.63 10.62 5.80
CA VAL A 18 -28.44 11.23 4.48
C VAL A 18 -26.97 11.46 4.18
N ALA A 19 -26.16 11.90 5.15
CA ALA A 19 -24.72 12.05 4.98
C ALA A 19 -24.00 10.71 4.75
N VAL A 20 -24.40 9.64 5.45
CA VAL A 20 -23.88 8.27 5.24
C VAL A 20 -24.32 7.73 3.88
N LEU A 21 -25.59 7.91 3.49
CA LEU A 21 -26.09 7.51 2.18
C LEU A 21 -25.43 8.28 1.03
N LEU A 22 -25.17 9.58 1.18
CA LEU A 22 -24.40 10.36 0.21
C LEU A 22 -22.92 9.94 0.18
N ALA A 23 -22.31 9.61 1.33
CA ALA A 23 -20.95 9.09 1.37
C ALA A 23 -20.82 7.71 0.70
N VAL A 24 -21.86 6.86 0.81
CA VAL A 24 -21.95 5.57 0.11
C VAL A 24 -22.24 5.75 -1.38
N ALA A 25 -23.07 6.73 -1.77
CA ALA A 25 -23.38 7.02 -3.17
C ALA A 25 -22.24 7.75 -3.91
N LEU A 26 -21.37 8.45 -3.18
CA LEU A 26 -20.15 9.08 -3.70
C LEU A 26 -18.92 8.16 -3.67
N ALA A 27 -19.07 6.91 -3.22
CA ALA A 27 -18.15 5.84 -3.59
C ALA A 27 -18.39 5.51 -5.08
N GLY A 28 -17.99 6.44 -5.95
CA GLY A 28 -18.04 6.27 -7.39
C GLY A 28 -17.37 4.95 -7.75
N CYS A 29 -17.97 4.19 -8.66
CA CYS A 29 -17.36 2.98 -9.22
C CYS A 29 -15.98 3.35 -9.79
N GLN A 30 -14.94 3.19 -8.98
CA GLN A 30 -13.58 3.43 -9.40
C GLN A 30 -13.25 2.47 -10.55
N PRO A 31 -12.46 2.91 -11.54
CA PRO A 31 -12.14 2.07 -12.69
C PRO A 31 -11.52 0.75 -12.24
N ARG A 32 -11.99 -0.34 -12.83
CA ARG A 32 -11.41 -1.68 -12.63
C ARG A 32 -9.93 -1.67 -12.97
N VAL A 33 -9.13 -2.36 -12.17
CA VAL A 33 -7.71 -2.56 -12.45
C VAL A 33 -7.55 -3.83 -13.26
N TYR A 34 -6.78 -3.77 -14.34
CA TYR A 34 -6.45 -4.92 -15.16
C TYR A 34 -4.96 -5.20 -15.07
N LEU A 35 -4.57 -6.48 -15.15
CA LEU A 35 -3.17 -6.91 -15.16
C LEU A 35 -2.37 -6.08 -16.16
N MET A 36 -1.21 -5.58 -15.74
CA MET A 36 -0.34 -4.80 -16.59
C MET A 36 0.13 -5.63 -17.78
N PRO A 37 0.44 -5.00 -18.93
CA PRO A 37 1.05 -5.70 -20.04
C PRO A 37 2.32 -6.43 -19.57
N THR A 38 2.57 -7.59 -20.17
CA THR A 38 3.80 -8.35 -19.93
C THR A 38 5.02 -7.44 -20.12
N PRO A 39 5.85 -7.26 -19.08
CA PRO A 39 7.06 -6.45 -19.17
C PRO A 39 7.90 -6.87 -20.37
N ALA A 40 8.51 -5.91 -21.07
CA ALA A 40 9.21 -6.16 -22.33
C ALA A 40 10.24 -7.29 -22.24
N ALA A 41 10.98 -7.35 -21.13
CA ALA A 41 11.98 -8.39 -20.86
C ALA A 41 11.41 -9.81 -20.73
N LEU A 42 10.11 -9.96 -20.46
CA LEU A 42 9.43 -11.25 -20.26
C LEU A 42 8.62 -11.68 -21.49
N ARG A 43 8.48 -10.82 -22.50
CA ARG A 43 7.62 -11.07 -23.66
C ARG A 43 8.11 -12.22 -24.53
N THR A 44 9.42 -12.47 -24.58
CA THR A 44 10.02 -13.53 -25.40
C THR A 44 9.82 -14.92 -24.79
N GLY A 45 9.49 -15.01 -23.50
CA GLY A 45 9.42 -16.26 -22.76
C GLY A 45 10.79 -16.90 -22.47
N GLU A 46 11.90 -16.28 -22.89
CA GLU A 46 13.26 -16.76 -22.62
C GLU A 46 13.63 -16.63 -21.14
N ILE A 47 13.04 -15.65 -20.46
CA ILE A 47 13.19 -15.43 -19.03
C ILE A 47 11.86 -15.73 -18.36
N ASP A 48 11.82 -16.79 -17.56
CA ASP A 48 10.71 -17.08 -16.66
C ASP A 48 11.03 -16.54 -15.26
N PRO A 49 10.37 -15.45 -14.79
CA PRO A 49 10.66 -14.89 -13.48
C PRO A 49 10.20 -15.82 -12.35
N PHE A 50 9.23 -16.71 -12.61
CA PHE A 50 8.63 -17.60 -11.62
C PHE A 50 9.47 -18.85 -11.37
N ALA A 51 10.26 -19.29 -12.36
CA ALA A 51 11.07 -20.51 -12.28
C ALA A 51 12.08 -20.50 -11.11
N GLY A 52 12.51 -19.31 -10.68
CA GLY A 52 13.47 -19.16 -9.59
C GLY A 52 12.88 -19.16 -8.18
N ASN A 53 11.56 -19.25 -8.03
CA ASN A 53 10.90 -19.15 -6.74
C ASN A 53 10.61 -20.54 -6.15
N PRO A 54 11.34 -20.99 -5.10
CA PRO A 54 11.18 -22.33 -4.54
C PRO A 54 9.85 -22.51 -3.77
N LEU A 55 9.19 -21.43 -3.40
CA LEU A 55 7.96 -21.41 -2.60
C LEU A 55 6.80 -20.80 -3.38
N LEU A 56 6.88 -20.87 -4.70
CA LEU A 56 5.87 -20.35 -5.59
C LEU A 56 4.52 -21.05 -5.34
N GLU A 57 3.60 -20.32 -4.73
CA GLU A 57 2.20 -20.73 -4.70
C GLU A 57 1.60 -20.58 -6.11
N LYS A 58 1.29 -21.72 -6.73
CA LYS A 58 0.67 -21.79 -8.06
C LYS A 58 -0.82 -21.45 -7.97
N THR A 59 -1.10 -20.18 -7.73
CA THR A 59 -2.46 -19.64 -7.56
C THR A 59 -2.61 -18.31 -8.29
N ASN A 60 -3.82 -18.00 -8.73
CA ASN A 60 -4.17 -16.70 -9.29
C ASN A 60 -4.41 -15.62 -8.22
N ARG A 61 -4.24 -15.97 -6.94
CA ARG A 61 -4.30 -15.04 -5.81
C ARG A 61 -2.92 -14.50 -5.47
N VAL A 62 -2.89 -13.24 -5.07
CA VAL A 62 -1.68 -12.54 -4.61
C VAL A 62 -2.03 -11.82 -3.31
N GLN A 63 -1.19 -12.01 -2.30
CA GLN A 63 -1.31 -11.28 -1.04
C GLN A 63 -0.23 -10.20 -0.98
N VAL A 64 -0.62 -9.00 -0.59
CA VAL A 64 0.31 -7.90 -0.31
C VAL A 64 0.00 -7.27 1.03
N VAL A 65 1.05 -6.88 1.75
CA VAL A 65 0.91 -6.08 2.97
C VAL A 65 0.64 -4.64 2.55
N TYR A 66 -0.30 -3.99 3.22
CA TYR A 66 -0.55 -2.56 3.06
C TYR A 66 -0.34 -1.84 4.39
N ALA A 67 0.06 -0.58 4.28
CA ALA A 67 0.10 0.41 5.34
C ALA A 67 -0.64 1.66 4.85
N THR A 68 -1.46 2.27 5.69
CA THR A 68 -2.21 3.48 5.33
C THR A 68 -2.51 4.32 6.56
N ASN A 69 -2.49 5.64 6.39
CA ASN A 69 -2.98 6.61 7.38
C ASN A 69 -4.32 7.22 6.94
N ARG A 70 -5.08 6.52 6.09
CA ARG A 70 -6.44 6.90 5.73
C ARG A 70 -7.37 6.63 6.90
N LEU A 71 -8.32 7.53 7.13
CA LEU A 71 -9.39 7.33 8.11
C LEU A 71 -10.23 6.10 7.71
N PRO A 72 -10.33 5.08 8.58
CA PRO A 72 -11.08 3.86 8.31
C PRO A 72 -12.58 4.03 8.58
N VAL A 73 -13.39 3.29 7.83
CA VAL A 73 -14.85 3.16 8.01
C VAL A 73 -15.21 1.68 8.01
N GLY A 74 -16.24 1.28 8.77
CA GLY A 74 -16.66 -0.11 8.90
C GLY A 74 -15.88 -0.89 9.96
N LEU A 75 -16.12 -2.20 10.05
CA LEU A 75 -15.48 -3.09 11.03
C LEU A 75 -14.07 -3.51 10.57
N PRO A 76 -13.15 -3.90 11.47
CA PRO A 76 -11.77 -4.31 11.10
C PRO A 76 -11.66 -5.42 10.04
N ASN A 77 -12.64 -6.33 9.97
CA ASN A 77 -12.73 -7.41 8.99
C ASN A 77 -13.49 -7.03 7.69
N ALA A 78 -13.98 -5.79 7.61
CA ALA A 78 -14.73 -5.24 6.49
C ALA A 78 -14.43 -3.72 6.36
N ARG A 79 -13.15 -3.36 6.44
CA ARG A 79 -12.72 -1.94 6.40
C ARG A 79 -12.85 -1.39 4.99
N ALA A 80 -13.37 -0.18 4.91
CA ALA A 80 -13.10 0.74 3.83
C ALA A 80 -12.19 1.87 4.35
N TYR A 81 -11.36 2.44 3.48
CA TYR A 81 -10.51 3.56 3.82
C TYR A 81 -10.89 4.78 2.98
N THR A 82 -11.09 5.91 3.64
CA THR A 82 -11.53 7.15 2.99
C THR A 82 -10.36 7.89 2.32
N ILE A 83 -10.65 9.07 1.79
CA ILE A 83 -9.65 10.03 1.31
C ILE A 83 -9.18 11.00 2.41
N LEU A 84 -9.68 10.84 3.65
CA LEU A 84 -9.29 11.71 4.76
C LEU A 84 -8.08 11.11 5.49
N PRO A 85 -7.10 11.93 5.89
CA PRO A 85 -6.00 11.48 6.72
C PRO A 85 -6.45 11.17 8.16
N SER A 86 -5.64 10.38 8.84
CA SER A 86 -5.73 10.02 10.26
C SER A 86 -4.32 9.90 10.82
N ASP A 87 -4.15 10.19 12.11
CA ASP A 87 -2.86 10.06 12.81
C ASP A 87 -2.54 8.61 13.22
N ILE A 88 -3.40 7.65 12.83
CA ILE A 88 -3.21 6.23 13.06
C ILE A 88 -2.66 5.57 11.79
N LEU A 89 -1.55 4.85 11.93
CA LEU A 89 -1.03 3.98 10.90
C LEU A 89 -1.70 2.61 10.99
N HIS A 90 -2.48 2.27 9.96
CA HIS A 90 -3.16 1.00 9.81
C HIS A 90 -2.33 0.08 8.93
N LEU A 91 -2.01 -1.13 9.40
CA LEU A 91 -1.36 -2.16 8.58
C LEU A 91 -2.23 -3.40 8.49
N GLY A 92 -2.23 -4.00 7.30
CA GLY A 92 -3.02 -5.19 7.05
C GLY A 92 -2.56 -5.98 5.84
N VAL A 93 -3.39 -6.93 5.42
CA VAL A 93 -3.15 -7.77 4.25
C VAL A 93 -4.31 -7.58 3.27
N ALA A 94 -3.97 -7.28 2.03
CA ALA A 94 -4.90 -7.31 0.90
C ALA A 94 -4.72 -8.62 0.14
N THR A 95 -5.81 -9.32 -0.14
CA THR A 95 -5.84 -10.51 -0.99
C THR A 95 -6.51 -10.15 -2.30
N LEU A 96 -5.78 -10.29 -3.40
CA LEU A 96 -6.21 -9.92 -4.72
C LEU A 96 -6.24 -11.14 -5.63
N ARG A 97 -7.27 -11.25 -6.46
CA ARG A 97 -7.38 -12.27 -7.50
C ARG A 97 -7.10 -11.66 -8.86
N ILE A 98 -6.26 -12.32 -9.65
CA ILE A 98 -6.00 -11.98 -11.05
C ILE A 98 -6.83 -12.92 -11.93
N GLY A 99 -7.71 -12.36 -12.75
CA GLY A 99 -8.63 -13.10 -13.61
C GLY A 99 -9.89 -13.52 -12.88
N ARG A 100 -10.67 -14.39 -13.53
CA ARG A 100 -11.98 -14.84 -13.05
C ARG A 100 -11.86 -15.91 -11.98
N GLU A 101 -12.95 -16.18 -11.28
CA GLU A 101 -13.07 -17.38 -10.46
C GLU A 101 -12.86 -18.63 -11.35
N GLY A 102 -11.95 -19.52 -10.91
CA GLY A 102 -11.51 -20.69 -11.68
C GLY A 102 -10.37 -20.45 -12.68
N SER A 103 -9.85 -19.23 -12.84
CA SER A 103 -8.62 -19.00 -13.61
C SER A 103 -7.47 -19.81 -13.03
N THR A 104 -6.79 -20.58 -13.87
CA THR A 104 -5.69 -21.46 -13.45
C THR A 104 -4.38 -20.71 -13.35
N TRP A 105 -3.43 -21.28 -12.61
CA TRP A 105 -2.06 -20.77 -12.57
C TRP A 105 -1.40 -20.82 -13.94
N GLU A 106 -1.61 -21.89 -14.69
CA GLU A 106 -1.02 -22.13 -16.01
C GLU A 106 -1.48 -21.07 -17.02
N GLU A 107 -2.77 -20.69 -16.99
CA GLU A 107 -3.30 -19.58 -17.79
C GLU A 107 -2.63 -18.26 -17.41
N LEU A 108 -2.53 -17.94 -16.11
CA LEU A 108 -1.92 -16.71 -15.64
C LEU A 108 -0.42 -16.64 -15.97
N HIS A 109 0.31 -17.74 -15.80
CA HIS A 109 1.73 -17.84 -16.13
C HIS A 109 1.95 -17.57 -17.62
N LYS A 110 1.20 -18.23 -18.50
CA LYS A 110 1.26 -18.02 -19.95
C LYS A 110 0.93 -16.57 -20.35
N LEU A 111 -0.06 -15.95 -19.70
CA LEU A 111 -0.37 -14.54 -19.91
C LEU A 111 0.78 -13.62 -19.49
N SER A 112 1.54 -14.01 -18.46
CA SER A 112 2.61 -13.20 -17.85
C SER A 112 3.97 -13.38 -18.52
N THR A 113 4.14 -14.35 -19.41
CA THR A 113 5.41 -14.70 -20.08
C THR A 113 5.31 -14.73 -21.60
N SER A 114 4.21 -14.22 -22.18
CA SER A 114 4.03 -14.18 -23.63
C SER A 114 3.84 -12.77 -24.18
N ALA A 115 4.30 -12.57 -25.42
CA ALA A 115 4.11 -11.34 -26.18
C ALA A 115 2.70 -11.17 -26.76
N LYS A 116 1.86 -12.20 -26.69
CA LYS A 116 0.54 -12.21 -27.31
C LYS A 116 -0.34 -11.20 -26.57
N GLU A 117 -0.85 -10.21 -27.30
CA GLU A 117 -1.91 -9.33 -26.80
C GLU A 117 -3.15 -10.19 -26.56
N ALA A 118 -3.33 -10.59 -25.30
CA ALA A 118 -4.54 -11.20 -24.80
C ALA A 118 -5.33 -10.15 -24.02
N GLU A 119 -6.63 -10.39 -23.85
CA GLU A 119 -7.44 -9.62 -22.93
C GLU A 119 -6.81 -9.68 -21.54
N ARG A 120 -6.48 -8.51 -20.99
CA ARG A 120 -5.79 -8.41 -19.71
C ARG A 120 -6.81 -8.77 -18.62
N PRO A 121 -6.56 -9.79 -17.79
CA PRO A 121 -7.50 -10.16 -16.75
C PRO A 121 -7.69 -9.03 -15.75
N GLU A 122 -8.93 -8.85 -15.28
CA GLU A 122 -9.24 -7.96 -14.16
C GLU A 122 -8.54 -8.42 -12.89
N ILE A 123 -8.17 -7.47 -12.03
CA ILE A 123 -7.64 -7.72 -10.69
C ILE A 123 -8.71 -7.29 -9.70
N GLU A 124 -9.19 -8.22 -8.90
CA GLU A 124 -10.24 -7.98 -7.92
C GLU A 124 -9.68 -8.05 -6.50
N LEU A 125 -10.09 -7.11 -5.64
CA LEU A 125 -9.79 -7.18 -4.21
C LEU A 125 -10.83 -8.08 -3.51
N GLU A 126 -10.45 -9.32 -3.23
CA GLU A 126 -11.34 -10.29 -2.56
C GLU A 126 -11.45 -10.02 -1.07
N ASN A 127 -10.36 -9.57 -0.43
CA ASN A 127 -10.33 -9.33 1.00
C ASN A 127 -9.35 -8.22 1.38
N LEU A 128 -9.76 -7.36 2.31
CA LEU A 128 -8.91 -6.37 2.96
C LEU A 128 -9.04 -6.52 4.48
N ARG A 129 -8.00 -7.05 5.12
CA ARG A 129 -8.00 -7.32 6.56
C ARG A 129 -6.99 -6.44 7.28
N GLU A 130 -7.49 -5.56 8.13
CA GLU A 130 -6.67 -4.80 9.08
C GLU A 130 -6.11 -5.77 10.13
N VAL A 131 -4.80 -5.69 10.39
CA VAL A 131 -4.10 -6.58 11.34
C VAL A 131 -3.66 -5.80 12.56
N ILE A 132 -3.05 -4.63 12.37
CA ILE A 132 -2.50 -3.80 13.46
C ILE A 132 -2.77 -2.32 13.22
N ARG A 133 -2.80 -1.56 14.30
CA ARG A 133 -2.96 -0.10 14.32
C ARG A 133 -1.90 0.47 15.23
N LEU A 134 -1.22 1.52 14.79
CA LEU A 134 -0.14 2.15 15.53
C LEU A 134 -0.36 3.66 15.49
N GLY A 135 -0.55 4.28 16.66
CA GLY A 135 -0.61 5.73 16.80
C GLY A 135 0.75 6.38 16.61
N GLU A 136 0.76 7.68 16.35
CA GLU A 136 2.00 8.45 16.21
C GLU A 136 2.90 8.38 17.46
N ASP A 137 2.27 8.47 18.64
CA ASP A 137 2.94 8.48 19.95
C ASP A 137 3.27 7.09 20.52
N ASP A 138 2.86 6.01 19.85
CA ASP A 138 3.17 4.65 20.32
C ASP A 138 4.69 4.43 20.31
N ASP A 139 5.22 3.77 21.34
CA ASP A 139 6.64 3.44 21.44
C ASP A 139 7.08 2.59 20.24
N ILE A 140 8.05 3.11 19.48
CA ILE A 140 8.54 2.44 18.27
C ILE A 140 9.41 1.22 18.60
N ASP A 141 10.03 1.16 19.78
CA ASP A 141 10.91 0.06 20.17
C ASP A 141 10.13 -1.03 20.92
N ARG A 142 8.97 -0.71 21.52
CA ARG A 142 8.14 -1.65 22.27
C ARG A 142 6.75 -1.84 21.66
N LEU A 143 6.64 -2.82 20.77
CA LEU A 143 5.36 -3.21 20.15
C LEU A 143 4.44 -3.96 21.12
N THR A 144 3.12 -3.87 20.88
CA THR A 144 2.15 -4.78 21.49
C THR A 144 2.38 -6.22 20.98
N PRO A 145 1.92 -7.25 21.70
CA PRO A 145 2.03 -8.64 21.22
C PRO A 145 1.43 -8.87 19.83
N GLU A 146 0.32 -8.20 19.51
CA GLU A 146 -0.34 -8.30 18.20
C GLU A 146 0.49 -7.65 17.09
N ALA A 147 1.08 -6.49 17.38
CA ALA A 147 2.00 -5.78 16.51
C ALA A 147 3.27 -6.60 16.24
N GLN A 148 3.89 -7.13 17.29
CA GLN A 148 5.05 -8.02 17.17
C GLN A 148 4.73 -9.24 16.30
N ALA A 149 3.61 -9.91 16.55
CA ALA A 149 3.19 -11.07 15.77
C ALA A 149 2.96 -10.75 14.28
N ALA A 150 2.56 -9.52 13.94
CA ALA A 150 2.42 -9.10 12.55
C ALA A 150 3.76 -8.93 11.85
N PHE A 151 4.75 -8.30 12.50
CA PHE A 151 6.10 -8.20 11.97
C PHE A 151 6.82 -9.55 11.93
N ASP A 152 6.56 -10.44 12.88
CA ASP A 152 7.10 -11.81 12.86
C ASP A 152 6.59 -12.61 11.66
N ARG A 153 5.31 -12.46 11.30
CA ARG A 153 4.76 -13.04 10.06
C ARG A 153 5.42 -12.46 8.81
N LEU A 154 5.64 -11.14 8.76
CA LEU A 154 6.39 -10.51 7.65
C LEU A 154 7.83 -11.04 7.58
N ASN A 155 8.47 -11.27 8.72
CA ASN A 155 9.79 -11.87 8.80
C ASN A 155 9.83 -13.33 8.35
N ALA A 156 8.78 -14.10 8.63
CA ALA A 156 8.65 -15.47 8.14
C ALA A 156 8.51 -15.51 6.60
N VAL A 157 7.81 -14.54 6.01
CA VAL A 157 7.74 -14.37 4.55
C VAL A 157 9.10 -13.96 3.98
N LEU A 158 9.78 -12.98 4.58
CA LEU A 158 11.13 -12.56 4.16
C LEU A 158 12.17 -13.70 4.26
N ALA A 159 12.09 -14.54 5.30
CA ALA A 159 12.98 -15.68 5.47
C ALA A 159 12.84 -16.71 4.33
N GLN A 160 11.66 -16.78 3.73
CA GLN A 160 11.30 -17.67 2.63
C GLN A 160 11.51 -17.07 1.24
N ALA A 161 11.36 -15.75 1.10
CA ALA A 161 11.54 -15.04 -0.15
C ALA A 161 12.95 -15.20 -0.73
N ARG A 162 13.08 -15.30 -2.05
CA ARG A 162 14.40 -15.37 -2.71
C ARG A 162 15.16 -14.07 -2.53
N ASP A 163 14.47 -12.95 -2.68
CA ASP A 163 14.97 -11.62 -2.39
C ASP A 163 14.68 -11.27 -0.91
N LYS A 164 15.72 -10.86 -0.19
CA LYS A 164 15.65 -10.52 1.24
C LYS A 164 15.32 -9.05 1.46
N ASP A 165 15.11 -8.29 0.40
CA ASP A 165 14.71 -6.90 0.48
C ASP A 165 13.19 -6.76 0.62
N VAL A 166 12.78 -5.66 1.25
CA VAL A 166 11.40 -5.18 1.23
C VAL A 166 11.32 -4.06 0.21
N MET A 167 10.40 -4.18 -0.75
CA MET A 167 10.04 -3.10 -1.65
C MET A 167 8.79 -2.38 -1.13
N VAL A 168 8.94 -1.11 -0.78
CA VAL A 168 7.84 -0.21 -0.40
C VAL A 168 7.34 0.50 -1.66
N TYR A 169 6.15 0.12 -2.13
CA TYR A 169 5.47 0.83 -3.21
C TYR A 169 4.63 1.98 -2.65
N VAL A 170 4.83 3.19 -3.18
CA VAL A 170 4.06 4.40 -2.84
C VAL A 170 3.36 4.92 -4.09
N HIS A 171 2.02 4.90 -4.07
CA HIS A 171 1.21 5.27 -5.23
C HIS A 171 1.21 6.78 -5.51
N GLY A 172 0.80 7.17 -6.73
CA GLY A 172 0.59 8.56 -7.14
C GLY A 172 -0.80 9.10 -6.80
N ALA A 173 -1.16 10.27 -7.34
CA ALA A 173 -2.47 10.89 -7.13
C ALA A 173 -3.63 10.01 -7.68
N ASN A 174 -4.87 10.33 -7.28
CA ASN A 174 -6.08 9.63 -7.75
C ASN A 174 -6.06 8.11 -7.57
N ASN A 175 -5.64 7.67 -6.39
CA ASN A 175 -5.55 6.26 -6.04
C ASN A 175 -6.27 5.98 -4.71
N ASN A 176 -6.77 4.76 -4.56
CA ASN A 176 -7.37 4.28 -3.33
C ASN A 176 -6.68 2.99 -2.88
N VAL A 177 -7.06 2.44 -1.73
CA VAL A 177 -6.37 1.25 -1.20
C VAL A 177 -6.46 0.06 -2.16
N TYR A 178 -7.59 -0.15 -2.85
CA TYR A 178 -7.73 -1.19 -3.85
C TYR A 178 -6.74 -1.00 -5.01
N ARG A 179 -6.73 0.16 -5.66
CA ARG A 179 -5.85 0.41 -6.80
C ARG A 179 -4.37 0.39 -6.42
N ALA A 180 -4.03 0.87 -5.22
CA ALA A 180 -2.66 0.88 -4.72
C ALA A 180 -2.16 -0.55 -4.46
N THR A 181 -2.96 -1.35 -3.75
CA THR A 181 -2.63 -2.75 -3.48
C THR A 181 -2.67 -3.60 -4.75
N ALA A 182 -3.54 -3.29 -5.72
CA ALA A 182 -3.54 -3.92 -7.05
C ALA A 182 -2.26 -3.65 -7.83
N GLN A 183 -1.71 -2.43 -7.76
CA GLN A 183 -0.44 -2.14 -8.40
C GLN A 183 0.74 -2.85 -7.71
N ALA A 184 0.75 -2.92 -6.38
CA ALA A 184 1.75 -3.67 -5.64
C ALA A 184 1.66 -5.19 -5.87
N ALA A 185 0.45 -5.74 -5.99
CA ALA A 185 0.25 -7.15 -6.31
C ALA A 185 0.79 -7.50 -7.69
N GLN A 186 0.62 -6.61 -8.67
CA GLN A 186 1.21 -6.76 -9.99
C GLN A 186 2.73 -6.69 -9.94
N TYR A 187 3.28 -5.73 -9.20
CA TYR A 187 4.73 -5.63 -9.01
C TYR A 187 5.28 -6.93 -8.38
N HIS A 188 4.68 -7.38 -7.27
CA HIS A 188 5.04 -8.67 -6.65
C HIS A 188 4.94 -9.84 -7.63
N HIS A 189 3.85 -9.94 -8.38
CA HIS A 189 3.65 -10.98 -9.39
C HIS A 189 4.77 -10.99 -10.44
N PHE A 190 5.08 -9.84 -11.04
CA PHE A 190 6.09 -9.74 -12.10
C PHE A 190 7.54 -9.83 -11.62
N THR A 191 7.81 -9.73 -10.30
CA THR A 191 9.10 -10.17 -9.73
C THR A 191 9.25 -11.70 -9.72
N GLY A 192 8.27 -12.46 -10.23
CA GLY A 192 8.20 -13.90 -10.05
C GLY A 192 7.75 -14.31 -8.66
N ARG A 193 7.12 -13.37 -7.93
CA ARG A 193 6.79 -13.48 -6.50
C ARG A 193 8.03 -13.70 -5.62
N ASN A 194 9.21 -13.28 -6.09
CA ASN A 194 10.48 -13.47 -5.41
C ASN A 194 10.77 -12.40 -4.34
N SER A 195 10.19 -11.20 -4.49
CA SER A 195 10.40 -10.06 -3.59
C SER A 195 9.21 -9.81 -2.68
N VAL A 196 9.47 -9.33 -1.47
CA VAL A 196 8.43 -8.93 -0.53
C VAL A 196 8.02 -7.50 -0.82
N VAL A 197 6.76 -7.29 -1.19
CA VAL A 197 6.23 -5.99 -1.59
C VAL A 197 5.20 -5.53 -0.57
N VAL A 198 5.42 -4.33 -0.04
CA VAL A 198 4.49 -3.65 0.86
C VAL A 198 4.04 -2.34 0.22
N THR A 199 2.78 -1.96 0.42
CA THR A 199 2.24 -0.71 -0.13
C THR A 199 2.05 0.32 0.96
N PHE A 200 2.50 1.56 0.75
CA PHE A 200 2.05 2.70 1.55
C PHE A 200 0.97 3.47 0.77
N ALA A 201 -0.28 3.39 1.25
CA ALA A 201 -1.44 3.98 0.61
C ALA A 201 -1.89 5.28 1.31
N TRP A 202 -1.22 6.38 1.02
CA TRP A 202 -1.53 7.72 1.55
C TRP A 202 -2.90 8.23 1.03
N PRO A 203 -3.58 9.19 1.70
CA PRO A 203 -4.94 9.63 1.41
C PRO A 203 -5.01 10.56 0.18
N SER A 204 -4.54 10.14 -0.99
CA SER A 204 -4.72 10.92 -2.22
C SER A 204 -6.22 11.05 -2.54
N ALA A 205 -6.65 12.24 -2.93
CA ALA A 205 -7.98 12.51 -3.46
C ALA A 205 -8.15 11.73 -4.77
N GLU A 206 -9.31 11.11 -4.91
CA GLU A 206 -9.71 10.37 -6.10
C GLU A 206 -10.05 11.30 -7.30
N SER A 207 -9.33 12.44 -7.46
CA SER A 207 -9.48 13.36 -8.59
C SER A 207 -8.33 14.38 -8.69
N LEU A 208 -7.78 14.55 -9.91
CA LEU A 208 -6.77 15.57 -10.25
C LEU A 208 -7.27 17.02 -10.06
N LEU A 209 -8.58 17.27 -10.10
CA LEU A 209 -9.16 18.60 -9.89
C LEU A 209 -8.98 19.13 -8.46
N ARG A 210 -8.49 18.29 -7.54
CA ARG A 210 -8.26 18.61 -6.13
C ARG A 210 -6.77 18.58 -5.77
N TYR A 211 -5.88 18.90 -6.71
CA TYR A 211 -4.43 18.85 -6.52
C TYR A 211 -3.93 19.52 -5.22
N ALA A 212 -4.51 20.66 -4.81
CA ALA A 212 -4.16 21.29 -3.53
C ALA A 212 -4.53 20.44 -2.29
N THR A 213 -5.64 19.69 -2.36
CA THR A 213 -6.00 18.70 -1.32
C THR A 213 -4.99 17.55 -1.27
N ASP A 214 -4.48 17.12 -2.42
CA ASP A 214 -3.46 16.05 -2.49
C ASP A 214 -2.14 16.49 -1.87
N VAL A 215 -1.71 17.73 -2.11
CA VAL A 215 -0.49 18.27 -1.49
C VAL A 215 -0.61 18.33 0.03
N GLU A 216 -1.75 18.80 0.56
CA GLU A 216 -1.96 18.84 2.01
C GLU A 216 -2.08 17.44 2.61
N ASN A 217 -2.79 16.53 1.95
CA ASN A 217 -2.89 15.14 2.39
C ASN A 217 -1.54 14.41 2.34
N ALA A 218 -0.70 14.70 1.35
CA ALA A 218 0.67 14.19 1.30
C ALA A 218 1.48 14.71 2.49
N ARG A 219 1.39 16.02 2.80
CA ARG A 219 2.02 16.65 3.96
C ARG A 219 1.56 16.04 5.29
N LEU A 220 0.25 15.77 5.42
CA LEU A 220 -0.33 15.09 6.60
C LEU A 220 0.05 13.62 6.69
N SER A 221 0.62 13.03 5.64
CA SER A 221 1.07 11.63 5.63
C SER A 221 2.53 11.44 5.96
N LEU A 222 3.30 12.53 6.07
CA LEU A 222 4.75 12.46 6.33
C LEU A 222 5.06 11.76 7.67
N PRO A 223 4.40 12.07 8.80
CA PRO A 223 4.71 11.40 10.07
C PRO A 223 4.43 9.90 10.02
N ALA A 224 3.31 9.52 9.39
CA ALA A 224 2.91 8.12 9.24
C ALA A 224 3.84 7.34 8.29
N PHE A 225 4.28 7.95 7.18
CA PHE A 225 5.25 7.35 6.27
C PHE A 225 6.62 7.18 6.94
N ALA A 226 7.12 8.23 7.60
CA ALA A 226 8.38 8.19 8.33
C ALA A 226 8.36 7.08 9.38
N ARG A 227 7.29 7.03 10.19
CA ARG A 227 7.08 5.98 11.19
C ARG A 227 7.02 4.59 10.55
N PHE A 228 6.36 4.44 9.40
CA PHE A 228 6.31 3.15 8.69
C PHE A 228 7.69 2.66 8.26
N ILE A 229 8.54 3.53 7.70
CA ILE A 229 9.91 3.18 7.33
C ILE A 229 10.74 2.81 8.57
N GLU A 230 10.62 3.57 9.65
CA GLU A 230 11.31 3.28 10.91
C GLU A 230 10.85 1.94 11.52
N LEU A 231 9.56 1.64 11.50
CA LEU A 231 9.01 0.36 11.96
C LEU A 231 9.52 -0.82 11.12
N LEU A 232 9.56 -0.68 9.79
CA LEU A 232 10.16 -1.70 8.92
C LEU A 232 11.64 -1.89 9.29
N ALA A 233 12.38 -0.79 9.49
CA ALA A 233 13.79 -0.82 9.85
C ALA A 233 14.06 -1.40 11.25
N ARG A 234 13.14 -1.24 12.21
CA ARG A 234 13.27 -1.78 13.57
C ARG A 234 12.85 -3.25 13.67
N HIS A 235 11.72 -3.61 13.06
CA HIS A 235 11.01 -4.86 13.37
C HIS A 235 11.06 -5.92 12.27
N THR A 236 11.61 -5.59 11.10
CA THR A 236 11.82 -6.61 10.05
C THR A 236 13.25 -7.14 10.03
N LYS A 237 13.46 -8.29 9.37
CA LYS A 237 14.76 -8.87 9.05
C LYS A 237 15.17 -8.58 7.59
N ALA A 238 14.59 -7.56 6.97
CA ALA A 238 14.91 -7.16 5.61
C ALA A 238 16.42 -6.86 5.47
N LYS A 239 17.03 -7.26 4.37
CA LYS A 239 18.41 -6.90 4.05
C LYS A 239 18.48 -5.42 3.70
N ASN A 240 17.64 -4.99 2.75
CA ASN A 240 17.40 -3.58 2.46
C ASN A 240 15.90 -3.25 2.44
N ILE A 241 15.59 -1.98 2.68
CA ILE A 241 14.28 -1.37 2.45
C ILE A 241 14.42 -0.47 1.23
N ASN A 242 13.93 -0.96 0.10
CA ASN A 242 13.87 -0.24 -1.16
C ASN A 242 12.52 0.46 -1.28
N ILE A 243 12.46 1.57 -2.01
CA ILE A 243 11.23 2.36 -2.16
C ILE A 243 10.99 2.65 -3.64
N LEU A 244 9.76 2.43 -4.12
CA LEU A 244 9.29 2.84 -5.44
C LEU A 244 8.20 3.89 -5.27
N ALA A 245 8.54 5.15 -5.53
CA ALA A 245 7.62 6.28 -5.55
C ALA A 245 7.11 6.54 -6.97
N TYR A 246 5.80 6.51 -7.17
CA TYR A 246 5.19 6.82 -8.46
C TYR A 246 4.52 8.20 -8.45
N SER A 247 4.86 9.07 -9.40
CA SER A 247 4.22 10.38 -9.58
C SER A 247 4.14 11.18 -8.27
N ALA A 248 2.95 11.62 -7.84
CA ALA A 248 2.74 12.36 -6.60
C ALA A 248 3.14 11.58 -5.32
N GLY A 249 3.39 10.27 -5.40
CA GLY A 249 3.99 9.52 -4.29
C GLY A 249 5.37 10.06 -3.90
N ALA A 250 6.07 10.73 -4.82
CA ALA A 250 7.33 11.41 -4.54
C ALA A 250 7.15 12.59 -3.54
N GLN A 251 5.98 13.23 -3.53
CA GLN A 251 5.62 14.29 -2.57
C GLN A 251 5.42 13.75 -1.15
N VAL A 252 5.32 12.43 -0.97
CA VAL A 252 5.33 11.77 0.34
C VAL A 252 6.72 11.24 0.66
N VAL A 253 7.34 10.54 -0.29
CA VAL A 253 8.61 9.83 -0.06
C VAL A 253 9.76 10.79 0.23
N SER A 254 9.98 11.81 -0.60
CA SER A 254 11.12 12.73 -0.42
C SER A 254 11.07 13.47 0.92
N PRO A 255 10.01 14.24 1.25
CA PRO A 255 9.91 14.91 2.55
C PRO A 255 9.76 13.93 3.72
N GLY A 256 9.16 12.75 3.52
CA GLY A 256 9.04 11.74 4.57
C GLY A 256 10.40 11.14 4.95
N LEU A 257 11.27 10.87 3.98
CA LEU A 257 12.65 10.44 4.25
C LEU A 257 13.49 11.56 4.89
N ALA A 258 13.23 12.83 4.52
CA ALA A 258 13.85 13.97 5.21
C ALA A 258 13.45 14.00 6.69
N LEU A 259 12.16 13.80 7.01
CA LEU A 259 11.68 13.69 8.39
C LEU A 259 12.33 12.54 9.16
N VAL A 260 12.53 11.38 8.53
CA VAL A 260 13.28 10.25 9.15
C VAL A 260 14.72 10.64 9.45
N ALA A 261 15.37 11.38 8.54
CA ALA A 261 16.74 11.86 8.76
C ALA A 261 16.81 12.92 9.87
N GLU A 262 15.81 13.80 9.99
CA GLU A 262 15.69 14.78 11.07
C GLU A 262 15.51 14.10 12.44
N ARG A 263 14.69 13.04 12.52
CA ARG A 263 14.53 12.22 13.74
C ARG A 263 15.81 11.49 14.14
N ALA A 264 16.74 11.30 13.21
CA ALA A 264 18.07 10.76 13.43
C ALA A 264 19.11 11.82 13.83
N ALA A 265 18.68 13.03 14.23
CA ALA A 265 19.59 14.13 14.56
C ALA A 265 20.67 13.69 15.58
N GLY A 266 21.92 13.84 15.19
CA GLY A 266 23.09 13.41 15.98
C GLY A 266 23.75 12.12 15.47
N GLU A 267 23.09 11.36 14.59
CA GLU A 267 23.72 10.26 13.85
C GLU A 267 24.51 10.77 12.64
N THR A 268 25.60 10.10 12.27
CA THR A 268 26.22 10.32 10.96
C THR A 268 25.29 9.79 9.87
N ARG A 269 25.39 10.33 8.64
CA ARG A 269 24.63 9.84 7.47
C ARG A 269 24.79 8.32 7.26
N GLU A 270 25.99 7.80 7.50
CA GLU A 270 26.28 6.37 7.37
C GLU A 270 25.59 5.54 8.46
N ALA A 271 25.62 6.01 9.72
CA ALA A 271 24.92 5.36 10.82
C ALA A 271 23.40 5.32 10.59
N ALA A 272 22.80 6.45 10.18
CA ALA A 272 21.38 6.53 9.88
C ALA A 272 21.01 5.59 8.71
N ARG A 273 21.80 5.57 7.63
CA ARG A 273 21.57 4.67 6.50
C ARG A 273 21.63 3.19 6.93
N LYS A 274 22.62 2.82 7.75
CA LYS A 274 22.78 1.46 8.26
C LYS A 274 21.63 1.05 9.18
N ARG A 275 21.21 1.93 10.08
CA ARG A 275 20.08 1.70 10.99
C ARG A 275 18.77 1.53 10.23
N LEU A 276 18.52 2.40 9.26
CA LEU A 276 17.31 2.35 8.44
C LEU A 276 17.32 1.23 7.41
N ARG A 277 18.50 0.68 7.09
CA ARG A 277 18.70 -0.28 5.99
C ARG A 277 18.12 0.21 4.67
N LEU A 278 18.13 1.53 4.44
CA LEU A 278 17.65 2.11 3.19
C LEU A 278 18.55 1.67 2.03
N GLY A 279 17.93 0.99 1.07
CA GLY A 279 18.56 0.57 -0.17
C GLY A 279 18.35 1.61 -1.27
N GLU A 280 17.76 1.17 -2.37
CA GLU A 280 17.48 1.98 -3.55
C GLU A 280 16.13 2.72 -3.42
N VAL A 281 16.10 3.98 -3.86
CA VAL A 281 14.88 4.79 -3.93
C VAL A 281 14.61 5.15 -5.38
N TYR A 282 13.60 4.51 -5.97
CA TYR A 282 13.18 4.69 -7.35
C TYR A 282 12.07 5.73 -7.45
N TYR A 283 12.28 6.73 -8.31
CA TYR A 283 11.27 7.73 -8.65
C TYR A 283 10.78 7.49 -10.08
N ALA A 284 9.54 7.02 -10.21
CA ALA A 284 8.91 6.74 -11.51
C ALA A 284 7.93 7.85 -11.86
N ALA A 285 8.21 8.57 -12.96
CA ALA A 285 7.46 9.75 -13.40
C ALA A 285 7.18 10.76 -12.26
N PRO A 286 8.18 11.12 -11.43
CA PRO A 286 7.98 11.86 -10.19
C PRO A 286 7.42 13.25 -10.41
N ASP A 287 6.47 13.62 -9.56
CA ASP A 287 5.93 14.98 -9.48
C ASP A 287 6.60 15.71 -8.31
N VAL A 288 7.93 15.88 -8.38
CA VAL A 288 8.72 16.70 -7.46
C VAL A 288 9.82 17.40 -8.26
N ASP A 289 10.10 18.64 -7.90
CA ASP A 289 11.19 19.40 -8.51
C ASP A 289 12.53 18.96 -7.90
N PHE A 290 13.33 18.21 -8.66
CA PHE A 290 14.70 17.90 -8.28
C PHE A 290 15.56 19.10 -8.70
N LYS A 291 15.86 20.00 -7.75
CA LYS A 291 16.87 21.02 -8.01
C LYS A 291 18.20 20.33 -8.31
N ALA A 292 18.69 20.52 -9.54
CA ALA A 292 19.96 20.01 -10.05
C ALA A 292 21.16 20.67 -9.35
#